data_AF-A0A2S6V302-F1
#
_entry.id   AF-A0A2S6V302-F1
#
_cell.length_a   1.000
_cell.length_b   1.000
_cell.length_c   1.000
_cell.angle_alpha   90.00
_cell.angle_beta   90.00
_cell.angle_gamma   90.00
#
_symmetry.space_group_name_H-M   'P 1'
#
loop_
_entity.id
_entity.type
_entity.pdbx_description
1 polymer ?
#
loop_
_entity_poly.entity_id
_entity_poly.type
_entity_poly.pdbx_seq_one_letter_code
_entity_poly.pdbx_strand_id
1 'polypeptide(L)'
;MQLVDFLLAIDGRSSLYAPDGEFLGLVSSDFDHPLSICNSQGLHGSNYGLASIRNPHSMYGGTHGLHSPYNPYSIEPPVIIYQNESVLQVTTNNYLNSDLPIVEPDVLLGVLIIYGAERAIQNRVISNYERARRSNAQFISSIINVGYT
;
A
#
# COMPACT_ATOMS: atom_id res chain seq x y z
N MET A 1 13.22 15.10 5.01
CA MET A 1 12.52 13.81 5.04
C MET A 1 12.87 13.06 3.77
N GLN A 2 13.29 11.79 3.83
CA GLN A 2 13.57 11.02 2.63
C GLN A 2 12.27 10.56 1.96
N LEU A 3 12.31 10.21 0.67
CA LEU A 3 11.12 9.77 -0.08
C LEU A 3 10.44 8.57 0.59
N VAL A 4 11.22 7.59 1.04
CA VAL A 4 10.68 6.40 1.72
C VAL A 4 9.96 6.78 3.01
N ASP A 5 10.56 7.62 3.85
CA ASP A 5 9.90 8.10 5.09
C ASP A 5 8.57 8.78 4.80
N PHE A 6 8.52 9.57 3.72
CA PHE A 6 7.30 10.23 3.28
C PHE A 6 6.23 9.24 2.84
N LEU A 7 6.58 8.25 2.00
CA LEU A 7 5.66 7.20 1.57
C LEU A 7 5.07 6.42 2.77
N LEU A 8 5.89 6.16 3.79
CA LEU A 8 5.44 5.52 5.02
C LEU A 8 4.53 6.43 5.87
N ALA A 9 4.74 7.75 5.83
CA ALA A 9 3.92 8.71 6.57
C ALA A 9 2.49 8.83 6.00
N ILE A 10 2.35 8.66 4.68
CA ILE A 10 1.08 8.79 3.95
C ILE A 10 0.34 7.45 3.75
N ASP A 11 0.94 6.34 4.18
CA ASP A 11 0.37 4.99 4.14
C ASP A 11 -1.02 4.94 4.83
N GLY A 12 -2.03 4.52 4.07
CA GLY A 12 -3.42 4.42 4.52
C GLY A 12 -4.12 5.78 4.70
N ARG A 13 -3.48 6.89 4.30
CA ARG A 13 -3.97 8.27 4.49
C ARG A 13 -3.97 9.11 3.22
N SER A 14 -3.51 8.53 2.12
CA SER A 14 -3.45 9.17 0.81
C SER A 14 -4.08 8.29 -0.24
N SER A 15 -4.43 8.88 -1.37
CA SER A 15 -5.17 8.23 -2.44
C SER A 15 -4.55 8.57 -3.78
N LEU A 16 -4.61 7.62 -4.69
CA LEU A 16 -4.12 7.76 -6.05
C LEU A 16 -5.28 8.12 -6.97
N TYR A 17 -5.09 9.16 -7.78
CA TYR A 17 -6.09 9.62 -8.74
C TYR A 17 -5.47 9.77 -10.12
N ALA A 18 -6.21 9.40 -11.16
CA ALA A 18 -5.89 9.77 -12.53
C ALA A 18 -6.31 11.24 -12.79
N PRO A 19 -5.73 11.90 -13.81
CA PRO A 19 -6.06 13.30 -14.13
C PRO A 19 -7.50 13.54 -14.59
N ASP A 20 -8.17 12.50 -15.08
CA ASP A 20 -9.61 12.53 -15.41
C ASP A 20 -10.53 12.47 -14.17
N GLY A 21 -9.95 12.35 -12.98
CA GLY A 21 -10.66 12.27 -11.71
C GLY A 21 -10.98 10.84 -11.27
N GLU A 22 -10.58 9.81 -12.02
CA GLU A 22 -10.80 8.42 -11.61
C GLU A 22 -9.98 8.10 -10.36
N PHE A 23 -10.65 7.49 -9.37
CA PHE A 23 -10.01 7.00 -8.16
C PHE A 23 -9.31 5.65 -8.45
N LEU A 24 -7.99 5.62 -8.31
CA LEU A 24 -7.17 4.44 -8.59
C LEU A 24 -6.81 3.63 -7.35
N GLY A 25 -7.20 4.09 -6.15
CA GLY A 25 -7.05 3.34 -4.92
C GLY A 25 -6.46 4.15 -3.76
N LEU A 26 -6.61 3.58 -2.57
CA LEU A 26 -5.94 4.04 -1.35
C LEU A 26 -4.47 3.62 -1.42
N VAL A 27 -3.55 4.58 -1.24
CA VAL A 27 -2.12 4.30 -1.09
C VAL A 27 -1.93 3.67 0.28
N SER A 28 -1.97 2.34 0.34
CA SER A 28 -1.94 1.59 1.59
C SER A 28 -1.14 0.30 1.47
N SER A 29 -0.40 -0.02 2.53
CA SER A 29 0.32 -1.27 2.74
C SER A 29 -0.56 -2.40 3.30
N ASP A 30 -1.83 -2.11 3.63
CA ASP A 30 -2.78 -3.11 4.09
C ASP A 30 -3.25 -3.97 2.91
N PHE A 31 -2.92 -5.27 2.95
CA PHE A 31 -3.27 -6.22 1.89
C PHE A 31 -4.76 -6.63 1.90
N ASP A 32 -5.45 -6.42 3.02
CA ASP A 32 -6.84 -6.84 3.21
C ASP A 32 -7.81 -5.67 3.02
N HIS A 33 -7.33 -4.43 3.07
CA HIS A 33 -8.19 -3.25 2.86
C HIS A 33 -8.75 -3.23 1.43
N PRO A 34 -10.08 -3.12 1.23
CA PRO A 34 -10.71 -3.29 -0.09
C PRO A 34 -10.29 -2.23 -1.11
N LEU A 35 -9.93 -1.02 -0.66
CA LEU A 35 -9.48 0.07 -1.51
C LEU A 35 -7.96 0.12 -1.71
N SER A 36 -7.19 -0.74 -1.03
CA SER A 36 -5.73 -0.67 -1.07
C SER A 36 -5.17 -1.03 -2.44
N ILE A 37 -4.21 -0.22 -2.93
CA ILE A 37 -3.44 -0.54 -4.15
C ILE A 37 -2.52 -1.76 -3.99
N CYS A 38 -2.33 -2.24 -2.75
CA CYS A 38 -1.60 -3.47 -2.45
C CYS A 38 -2.51 -4.69 -2.28
N ASN A 39 -3.85 -4.53 -2.28
CA ASN A 39 -4.77 -5.65 -2.21
C ASN A 39 -4.87 -6.37 -3.56
N SER A 40 -4.16 -7.49 -3.68
CA SER A 40 -4.10 -8.30 -4.91
C SER A 40 -5.45 -8.88 -5.38
N GLN A 41 -6.45 -8.92 -4.50
CA GLN A 41 -7.80 -9.39 -4.81
C GLN A 41 -8.80 -8.23 -4.96
N GLY A 42 -8.38 -7.00 -4.67
CA GLY A 42 -9.22 -5.80 -4.70
C GLY A 42 -9.33 -5.17 -6.09
N LEU A 43 -10.29 -4.26 -6.25
CA LEU A 43 -10.51 -3.54 -7.51
C LEU A 43 -9.33 -2.64 -7.90
N HIS A 44 -8.58 -2.13 -6.92
CA HIS A 44 -7.53 -1.13 -7.10
C HIS A 44 -6.10 -1.69 -7.00
N GLY A 45 -5.94 -2.92 -6.51
CA GLY A 45 -4.63 -3.57 -6.33
C GLY A 45 -4.46 -4.90 -7.09
N SER A 46 -5.52 -5.39 -7.75
CA SER A 46 -5.44 -6.63 -8.52
C SER A 46 -4.92 -6.41 -9.94
N ASN A 47 -4.46 -7.49 -10.57
CA ASN A 47 -4.02 -7.49 -11.96
C ASN A 47 -5.19 -7.51 -12.97
N TYR A 48 -6.44 -7.48 -12.48
CA TYR A 48 -7.65 -7.57 -13.29
C TYR A 48 -8.58 -6.37 -13.10
N GLY A 49 -8.39 -5.58 -12.04
CA GLY A 49 -9.19 -4.40 -11.76
C GLY A 49 -9.06 -3.34 -12.84
N LEU A 50 -10.17 -2.78 -13.29
CA LEU A 50 -10.17 -1.77 -14.36
C LEU A 50 -9.55 -0.44 -13.90
N ALA A 51 -9.70 -0.10 -12.61
CA ALA A 51 -9.13 1.08 -11.96
C ALA A 51 -7.89 0.74 -11.11
N SER A 52 -7.09 -0.24 -11.57
CA SER A 52 -5.87 -0.69 -10.89
C SER A 52 -4.65 -0.38 -11.73
N ILE A 53 -3.66 0.29 -11.12
CA ILE A 53 -2.36 0.51 -11.77
C ILE A 53 -1.58 -0.79 -11.99
N ARG A 54 -1.97 -1.87 -11.32
CA ARG A 54 -1.33 -3.19 -11.45
C ARG A 54 -1.93 -4.04 -12.57
N ASN A 55 -3.02 -3.58 -13.20
CA ASN A 55 -3.63 -4.29 -14.32
C ASN A 55 -2.98 -3.86 -15.65
N PRO A 56 -2.16 -4.72 -16.29
CA PRO A 56 -1.44 -4.40 -17.51
C PRO A 56 -2.35 -4.22 -18.74
N HIS A 57 -3.61 -4.60 -18.63
CA HIS A 57 -4.61 -4.46 -19.70
C HIS A 57 -5.57 -3.28 -19.48
N SER A 58 -5.42 -2.53 -18.36
CA SER A 58 -6.23 -1.34 -18.09
C SER A 58 -5.59 -0.07 -18.66
N MET A 59 -6.38 0.99 -18.80
CA MET A 59 -5.88 2.33 -19.17
C MET A 59 -5.01 2.98 -18.10
N TYR A 60 -5.02 2.46 -16.87
CA TYR A 60 -4.31 3.00 -15.72
C TYR A 60 -3.11 2.15 -15.27
N GLY A 61 -2.91 0.96 -15.85
CA GLY A 61 -1.78 0.08 -15.51
C GLY A 61 -1.03 -0.48 -16.71
N GLY A 62 -1.61 -0.42 -17.92
CA GLY A 62 -0.96 -0.89 -19.13
C GLY A 62 0.11 0.07 -19.66
N THR A 63 1.10 -0.45 -20.37
CA THR A 63 2.22 0.35 -20.93
C THR A 63 1.82 1.33 -22.04
N HIS A 64 0.60 1.21 -22.56
CA HIS A 64 0.03 2.09 -23.59
C HIS A 64 -1.18 2.89 -23.07
N GLY A 65 -1.52 2.77 -21.78
CA GLY A 65 -2.62 3.49 -21.18
C GLY A 65 -2.33 4.99 -21.11
N LEU A 66 -3.31 5.83 -21.44
CA LEU A 66 -3.14 7.30 -21.46
C LEU A 66 -2.74 7.83 -20.08
N HIS A 67 -3.43 7.36 -19.04
CA HIS A 67 -3.21 7.74 -17.64
C HIS A 67 -2.47 6.67 -16.84
N SER A 68 -1.71 5.81 -17.52
CA SER A 68 -0.96 4.76 -16.86
C SER A 68 0.38 5.30 -16.36
N PRO A 69 0.76 5.03 -15.09
CA PRO A 69 2.08 5.37 -14.59
C PRO A 69 3.17 4.50 -15.26
N TYR A 70 2.80 3.41 -15.93
CA TYR A 70 3.72 2.52 -16.64
C TYR A 70 3.90 2.89 -18.12
N ASN A 71 3.14 3.85 -18.64
CA ASN A 71 3.34 4.34 -19.99
C ASN A 71 4.51 5.36 -20.00
N PRO A 72 5.65 5.02 -20.62
CA PRO A 72 6.84 5.89 -20.62
C PRO A 72 6.65 7.20 -21.40
N TYR A 73 5.52 7.33 -22.12
CA TYR A 73 5.15 8.52 -22.88
C TYR A 73 3.89 9.21 -22.33
N SER A 74 3.34 8.76 -21.19
CA SER A 74 2.20 9.44 -20.59
C SER A 74 2.60 10.85 -20.14
N ILE A 75 1.84 11.84 -20.61
CA ILE A 75 1.94 13.24 -20.18
C ILE A 75 0.92 13.60 -19.10
N GLU A 76 -0.01 12.69 -18.82
CA GLU A 76 -1.06 12.83 -17.81
C GLU A 76 -1.07 11.58 -16.90
N PRO A 77 0.03 11.31 -16.16
CA PRO A 77 0.06 10.18 -15.23
C PRO A 77 -0.75 10.46 -13.96
N PRO A 78 -0.99 9.44 -13.13
CA PRO A 78 -1.73 9.61 -11.89
C PRO A 78 -0.90 10.30 -10.81
N VAL A 79 -1.61 10.92 -9.87
CA VAL A 79 -1.07 11.74 -8.78
C VAL A 79 -1.54 11.21 -7.43
N ILE A 80 -0.65 11.25 -6.44
CA ILE A 80 -1.00 10.96 -5.05
C ILE A 80 -1.53 12.25 -4.42
N ILE A 81 -2.72 12.16 -3.84
CA ILE A 81 -3.36 13.21 -3.06
C ILE A 81 -3.27 12.87 -1.58
N TYR A 82 -2.70 13.78 -0.79
CA TYR A 82 -2.59 13.69 0.66
C TYR A 82 -3.02 15.02 1.28
N GLN A 83 -3.92 14.97 2.27
CA GLN A 83 -4.49 16.18 2.89
C GLN A 83 -5.08 17.18 1.89
N ASN A 84 -5.77 16.68 0.86
CA ASN A 84 -6.36 17.46 -0.22
C ASN A 84 -5.35 18.21 -1.13
N GLU A 85 -4.06 17.91 -1.02
CA GLU A 85 -3.02 18.46 -1.89
C GLU A 85 -2.36 17.36 -2.72
N SER A 86 -2.01 17.71 -3.97
CA SER A 86 -1.20 16.85 -4.83
C SER A 86 0.25 16.86 -4.34
N VAL A 87 0.76 15.68 -3.96
CA VAL A 87 2.08 15.59 -3.30
C VAL A 87 3.14 14.86 -4.12
N LEU A 88 2.74 13.91 -4.97
CA LEU A 88 3.67 13.13 -5.80
C LEU A 88 3.03 12.74 -7.12
N GLN A 89 3.81 12.84 -8.19
CA GLN A 89 3.46 12.29 -9.49
C GLN A 89 3.96 10.84 -9.60
N VAL A 90 3.11 9.90 -10.01
CA VAL A 90 3.50 8.49 -10.16
C VAL A 90 3.70 8.17 -11.64
N THR A 91 4.94 7.95 -12.08
CA THR A 91 5.21 7.68 -13.50
C THR A 91 6.59 7.06 -13.74
N THR A 92 6.73 6.29 -14.82
CA THR A 92 8.01 5.86 -15.40
C THR A 92 8.52 6.82 -16.48
N ASN A 93 7.73 7.83 -16.87
CA ASN A 93 8.14 8.84 -17.84
C ASN A 93 9.12 9.84 -17.21
N ASN A 94 10.42 9.56 -17.36
CA ASN A 94 11.51 10.40 -16.84
C ASN A 94 11.67 11.74 -17.58
N TYR A 95 10.90 11.98 -18.64
CA TYR A 95 10.90 13.23 -19.41
C TYR A 95 9.69 14.12 -19.08
N LEU A 96 8.80 13.66 -18.21
CA LEU A 96 7.65 14.46 -17.79
C LEU A 96 8.12 15.71 -17.05
N ASN A 97 7.72 16.88 -17.57
CA ASN A 97 7.94 18.14 -16.89
C ASN A 97 6.86 18.36 -15.82
N SER A 98 7.10 17.80 -14.63
CA SER A 98 6.17 17.90 -13.48
C SER A 98 6.68 18.89 -12.44
N ASP A 99 5.77 19.71 -11.91
CA ASP A 99 6.03 20.57 -10.74
C ASP A 99 6.06 19.77 -9.42
N LEU A 100 5.65 18.50 -9.46
CA LEU A 100 5.65 17.59 -8.32
C LEU A 100 6.86 16.66 -8.36
N PRO A 101 7.37 16.20 -7.20
CA PRO A 101 8.35 15.14 -7.19
C PRO A 101 7.76 13.86 -7.81
N ILE A 102 8.59 13.17 -8.61
CA ILE A 102 8.22 11.93 -9.29
C ILE A 102 8.59 10.73 -8.42
N VAL A 103 7.70 9.74 -8.37
CA VAL A 103 7.97 8.39 -7.85
C VAL A 103 7.62 7.37 -8.93
N GLU A 104 8.53 6.42 -9.17
CA GLU A 104 8.23 5.30 -10.07
C GLU A 104 7.17 4.38 -9.44
N PRO A 105 6.22 3.84 -10.22
CA PRO A 105 5.14 3.00 -9.69
C PRO A 105 5.66 1.75 -8.96
N ASP A 106 6.74 1.13 -9.44
CA ASP A 106 7.32 -0.04 -8.79
C ASP A 106 8.04 0.28 -7.48
N VAL A 107 8.61 1.49 -7.36
CA VAL A 107 9.18 1.98 -6.10
C VAL A 107 8.07 2.20 -5.07
N LEU A 108 6.97 2.85 -5.47
CA LEU A 108 5.80 3.06 -4.62
C LEU A 108 5.23 1.73 -4.11
N LEU A 109 4.94 0.80 -5.03
CA LEU A 109 4.37 -0.50 -4.70
C LEU A 109 5.36 -1.34 -3.87
N GLY A 110 6.64 -1.32 -4.21
CA GLY A 110 7.69 -2.05 -3.51
C GLY A 110 7.82 -1.63 -2.04
N VAL A 111 7.87 -0.32 -1.78
CA VAL A 111 7.94 0.23 -0.42
C VAL A 111 6.72 -0.21 0.40
N LEU A 112 5.51 -0.07 -0.15
CA LEU A 112 4.28 -0.44 0.55
C LEU A 112 4.17 -1.96 0.80
N ILE A 113 4.56 -2.78 -0.18
CA ILE A 113 4.53 -4.25 -0.03
C ILE A 113 5.52 -4.72 1.03
N ILE A 114 6.76 -4.21 1.01
CA ILE A 114 7.76 -4.56 2.01
C ILE A 114 7.26 -4.14 3.40
N TYR A 115 6.77 -2.91 3.52
CA TYR A 115 6.27 -2.39 4.78
C TYR A 115 5.07 -3.17 5.34
N GLY A 116 4.10 -3.50 4.49
CA GLY A 116 2.93 -4.29 4.85
C GLY A 116 3.31 -5.70 5.32
N ALA A 117 4.26 -6.34 4.62
CA ALA A 117 4.75 -7.66 4.98
C ALA A 117 5.48 -7.67 6.34
N GLU A 118 6.35 -6.68 6.58
CA GLU A 118 7.05 -6.53 7.87
C GLU A 118 6.07 -6.34 9.02
N ARG A 119 5.09 -5.44 8.86
CA ARG A 119 4.02 -5.23 9.85
C ARG A 119 3.22 -6.50 10.13
N ALA A 120 2.84 -7.24 9.09
CA ALA A 120 2.10 -8.49 9.23
C ALA A 120 2.90 -9.55 10.02
N ILE A 121 4.20 -9.68 9.73
CA ILE A 121 5.10 -10.58 10.47
C ILE A 121 5.19 -10.15 11.94
N GLN A 122 5.44 -8.87 12.20
CA GLN A 122 5.55 -8.33 13.55
C GLN A 122 4.27 -8.59 14.36
N ASN A 123 3.10 -8.29 13.79
CA ASN A 123 1.80 -8.52 14.43
C ASN A 123 1.56 -10.00 14.74
N ARG A 124 1.95 -10.89 13.83
CA ARG A 124 1.86 -12.35 14.04
C ARG A 124 2.77 -12.81 15.18
N VAL A 125 4.01 -12.32 15.24
CA VAL A 125 4.95 -12.68 16.30
C VAL A 125 4.44 -12.21 17.67
N ILE A 126 4.05 -10.94 17.78
CA ILE A 126 3.54 -10.37 19.03
C ILE A 126 2.27 -11.09 19.49
N SER A 127 1.31 -11.35 18.59
CA SER A 127 0.07 -12.03 18.96
C SER A 127 0.32 -13.48 19.41
N ASN A 128 1.24 -14.21 18.79
CA ASN A 128 1.63 -15.54 19.24
C ASN A 128 2.31 -15.53 20.61
N TYR A 129 3.21 -14.57 20.85
CA TYR A 129 3.86 -14.40 22.15
C TYR A 129 2.84 -14.12 23.26
N GLU A 130 1.89 -13.21 23.03
CA GLU A 130 0.85 -12.87 24.01
C GLU A 130 -0.08 -14.06 24.30
N ARG A 131 -0.42 -14.86 23.28
CA ARG A 131 -1.18 -16.10 23.47
C ARG A 131 -0.43 -17.10 24.34
N ALA A 132 0.86 -17.33 24.06
CA ALA A 132 1.69 -18.24 24.83
C ALA A 132 1.86 -17.76 26.28
N ARG A 133 2.13 -16.47 26.49
CA ARG A 133 2.25 -15.85 27.81
C ARG A 133 0.98 -16.04 28.65
N ARG A 134 -0.20 -15.79 28.07
CA ARG A 134 -1.49 -15.96 28.74
C ARG A 134 -1.76 -17.43 29.10
N SER A 135 -1.51 -18.34 28.16
CA SER A 135 -1.65 -19.79 28.39
C SER A 135 -0.75 -20.27 29.53
N ASN A 136 0.53 -19.86 29.52
CA ASN A 136 1.48 -20.22 30.57
C ASN A 136 1.07 -19.65 31.94
N ALA A 137 0.59 -18.40 31.99
CA ALA A 137 0.10 -17.80 33.23
C ALA A 137 -1.12 -18.55 33.79
N GLN A 138 -2.08 -18.93 32.93
CA GLN A 138 -3.23 -19.74 33.31
C GLN A 138 -2.80 -21.11 33.85
N PHE A 139 -1.90 -21.80 33.15
CA PHE A 139 -1.35 -23.09 33.59
C PHE A 139 -0.66 -23.00 34.96
N ILE A 140 0.23 -22.03 35.15
CA ILE A 140 0.92 -21.82 36.43
C ILE A 140 -0.09 -21.54 37.55
N SER A 141 -1.08 -20.68 37.31
CA SER A 141 -2.12 -20.38 38.30
C SER A 141 -2.93 -21.62 38.71
N SER A 142 -3.17 -22.54 37.78
CA SER A 142 -3.88 -23.80 38.06
C SER A 142 -3.09 -24.75 38.96
N ILE A 143 -1.76 -24.81 38.80
CA ILE A 143 -0.90 -25.64 39.65
C ILE A 143 -0.85 -25.08 41.07
N ILE A 144 -0.65 -23.76 41.20
CA ILE A 144 -0.52 -23.10 42.51
C ILE A 144 -1.80 -23.31 43.33
N ASN A 145 -2.98 -23.12 42.74
CA ASN A 145 -4.25 -23.23 43.47
C ASN A 145 -4.59 -24.66 43.92
N VAL A 146 -4.05 -25.70 43.29
CA VAL A 146 -4.27 -27.11 43.67
C VAL A 146 -3.35 -27.55 44.83
N GLY A 147 -2.23 -26.87 45.04
CA GLY A 147 -1.24 -27.21 46.08
C GLY A 147 -1.56 -26.72 47.50
N TYR A 148 -2.63 -25.94 47.69
CA TYR A 148 -3.00 -25.33 49.00
C TYR A 148 -4.31 -25.89 49.59
N THR A 149 -4.80 -27.03 49.10
CA THR A 149 -5.95 -27.78 49.67
C THR A 149 -5.49 -29.13 50.20
#